data_AF-A0A8S2FWM4-F1
#
_entry.id   AF-A0A8S2FWM4-F1
#
_cell.length_a   1.000
_cell.length_b   1.000
_cell.length_c   1.000
_cell.angle_alpha   90.00
_cell.angle_beta   90.00
_cell.angle_gamma   90.00
#
_symmetry.space_group_name_H-M   'P 1'
#
loop_
_entity.id
_entity.type
_entity.pdbx_description
1 polymer ?
#
loop_
_entity_poly.entity_id
_entity_poly.type
_entity_poly.pdbx_seq_one_letter_code
_entity_poly.pdbx_strand_id
1 'polypeptide(L)'
;RSVSQLVNDLLEKSNIECDSICGVPYTALPVASVISVEYNRPMLIRRKEAKSYGTKKMIEGIYKNNDQCLIIEDIVTTGSSVIETAQSLREHGLRVNNAIVFLDREQNGKNNLEANGITLHG
;
A
#
# COMPACT_ATOMS: atom_id res chain seq x y z
N ARG A 1 20.29 1.59 -8.91
CA ARG A 1 19.02 1.63 -9.65
C ARG A 1 18.37 2.97 -9.38
N SER A 2 17.88 3.68 -10.39
CA SER A 2 17.09 4.90 -10.16
C SER A 2 15.72 4.51 -9.59
N VAL A 3 15.06 5.42 -8.86
CA VAL A 3 13.67 5.22 -8.41
C VAL A 3 12.77 4.88 -9.60
N SER A 4 13.02 5.46 -10.77
CA SER A 4 12.29 5.16 -12.01
C SER A 4 12.45 3.72 -12.49
N GLN A 5 13.65 3.14 -12.40
CA GLN A 5 13.85 1.72 -12.75
C GLN A 5 13.15 0.80 -11.75
N LEU A 6 13.21 1.17 -10.47
CA LEU A 6 12.60 0.42 -9.40
C LEU A 6 11.08 0.43 -9.51
N VAL A 7 10.50 1.58 -9.87
CA VAL A 7 9.10 1.72 -10.27
C VAL A 7 8.83 0.81 -11.47
N ASN A 8 9.59 0.87 -12.57
CA ASN A 8 9.39 -0.04 -13.73
C ASN A 8 9.41 -1.54 -13.38
N ASP A 9 10.34 -2.00 -12.55
CA ASP A 9 10.39 -3.40 -12.09
C ASP A 9 9.11 -3.78 -11.32
N LEU A 10 8.60 -2.84 -10.54
CA LEU A 10 7.35 -2.93 -9.79
C LEU A 10 6.13 -3.01 -10.72
N LEU A 11 6.23 -2.35 -11.88
CA LEU A 11 5.19 -2.29 -12.88
C LEU A 11 5.12 -3.54 -13.74
N GLU A 12 6.24 -4.21 -13.97
CA GLU A 12 6.23 -5.57 -14.52
C GLU A 12 5.63 -6.57 -13.52
N LYS A 13 5.93 -6.41 -12.22
CA LYS A 13 5.25 -7.15 -11.14
C LYS A 13 3.78 -6.74 -10.95
N SER A 14 3.35 -5.60 -11.50
CA SER A 14 1.99 -5.04 -11.35
C SER A 14 0.90 -5.75 -12.17
N ASN A 15 1.22 -6.88 -12.79
CA ASN A 15 0.18 -7.81 -13.28
C ASN A 15 -0.74 -8.32 -12.16
N ILE A 16 -0.51 -7.89 -10.91
CA ILE A 16 -1.47 -7.88 -9.82
C ILE A 16 -2.59 -6.89 -10.14
N GLU A 17 -3.75 -7.43 -10.51
CA GLU A 17 -4.97 -6.63 -10.67
C GLU A 17 -5.36 -5.94 -9.35
N CYS A 18 -5.57 -4.63 -9.43
CA CYS A 18 -6.06 -3.81 -8.32
C CYS A 18 -6.91 -2.64 -8.85
N ASP A 19 -7.84 -2.20 -8.01
CA ASP A 19 -8.73 -1.07 -8.27
C ASP A 19 -8.13 0.25 -7.79
N SER A 20 -7.26 0.18 -6.77
CA SER A 20 -6.59 1.34 -6.20
C SER A 20 -5.24 0.98 -5.57
N ILE A 21 -4.43 1.98 -5.29
CA ILE A 21 -3.16 1.83 -4.58
C ILE A 21 -3.10 2.71 -3.33
N CYS A 22 -2.39 2.28 -2.30
CA CYS A 22 -2.19 3.05 -1.07
C CYS A 22 -0.73 2.95 -0.62
N GLY A 23 -0.06 4.10 -0.51
CA GLY A 23 1.28 4.16 0.07
C GLY A 23 1.24 4.11 1.59
N VAL A 24 2.14 3.36 2.22
CA VAL A 24 2.28 3.41 3.68
C VAL A 24 2.82 4.79 4.10
N PRO A 25 2.19 5.48 5.07
CA PRO A 25 2.67 6.77 5.52
C PRO A 25 4.06 6.67 6.17
N TYR A 26 5.03 7.54 5.86
CA TYR A 26 4.95 8.72 4.99
C TYR A 26 5.83 8.65 3.75
N THR A 27 6.93 7.91 3.83
CA THR A 27 8.00 7.90 2.82
C THR A 27 7.61 7.14 1.56
N ALA A 28 6.68 6.19 1.63
CA ALA A 28 6.14 5.51 0.46
C ALA A 28 5.08 6.34 -0.30
N LEU A 29 4.55 7.43 0.28
CA LEU A 29 3.49 8.24 -0.36
C LEU A 29 3.92 8.90 -1.68
N PRO A 30 5.10 9.56 -1.80
CA PRO A 30 5.53 10.13 -3.07
C PRO A 30 5.70 9.07 -4.15
N VAL A 31 6.19 7.89 -3.80
CA VAL A 31 6.41 6.81 -4.77
C VAL A 31 5.08 6.21 -5.22
N ALA A 32 4.15 5.97 -4.29
CA ALA A 32 2.78 5.59 -4.63
C ALA A 32 2.10 6.64 -5.51
N SER A 33 2.35 7.94 -5.28
CA SER A 33 1.80 9.02 -6.12
C SER A 33 2.30 8.93 -7.56
N VAL A 34 3.59 8.67 -7.76
CA VAL A 34 4.17 8.47 -9.10
C VAL A 34 3.56 7.25 -9.78
N ILE A 35 3.46 6.10 -9.08
CA ILE A 35 2.85 4.88 -9.63
C ILE A 35 1.39 5.12 -10.02
N SER A 36 0.62 5.84 -9.18
CA SER A 36 -0.78 6.19 -9.46
C SER A 36 -0.93 6.93 -10.78
N VAL A 37 -0.11 7.95 -11.00
CA VAL A 37 -0.15 8.80 -12.20
C VAL A 37 0.27 8.00 -13.43
N GLU A 38 1.39 7.28 -13.36
CA GLU A 38 1.92 6.51 -14.49
C GLU A 38 0.98 5.38 -14.94
N TYR A 39 0.23 4.77 -14.01
CA TYR A 39 -0.64 3.60 -14.29
C TYR A 39 -2.12 3.95 -14.36
N ASN A 40 -2.45 5.24 -14.23
CA ASN A 40 -3.82 5.72 -14.14
C ASN A 40 -4.65 4.92 -13.12
N ARG A 41 -4.05 4.67 -11.95
CA ARG A 41 -4.70 3.94 -10.84
C ARG A 41 -5.12 4.92 -9.76
N PRO A 42 -6.38 4.89 -9.30
CA PRO A 42 -6.81 5.68 -8.15
C PRO A 42 -5.89 5.47 -6.94
N MET A 43 -5.49 6.57 -6.29
CA MET A 43 -4.69 6.53 -5.08
C MET A 43 -5.56 6.79 -3.85
N LEU A 44 -5.32 6.00 -2.81
CA LEU A 44 -5.83 6.21 -1.47
C LEU A 44 -4.71 6.70 -0.56
N ILE A 45 -5.07 7.52 0.42
CA ILE A 45 -4.16 7.99 1.47
C ILE A 45 -4.75 7.61 2.82
N ARG A 46 -4.08 6.70 3.52
CA ARG A 46 -4.37 6.42 4.94
C ARG A 46 -3.72 7.51 5.79
N ARG A 47 -4.50 8.20 6.62
CA ARG A 47 -3.96 9.13 7.61
C ARG A 47 -3.46 8.34 8.82
N LYS A 48 -2.32 8.76 9.39
CA LYS A 48 -1.81 8.19 10.64
C LYS A 48 -2.66 8.60 11.85
N GLU A 49 -3.32 9.76 11.75
CA GLU A 49 -4.17 10.34 12.79
C GLU A 49 -5.51 10.79 12.19
N ALA A 50 -6.61 10.53 12.92
CA ALA A 50 -7.93 11.03 12.54
C ALA A 50 -7.98 12.56 12.61
N LYS A 51 -8.84 13.19 11.79
CA LYS A 51 -9.09 14.64 11.92
C LYS A 51 -9.70 14.94 13.29
N SER A 52 -9.23 16.00 13.94
CA SER A 52 -9.81 16.53 15.18
C SER A 52 -11.17 17.20 14.95
N TYR A 53 -11.41 17.73 13.74
CA TYR A 53 -12.66 18.38 13.31
C TYR A 53 -13.05 17.98 11.87
N GLY A 54 -14.36 17.89 11.59
CA GLY A 54 -14.91 17.46 10.29
C GLY A 54 -15.21 15.96 10.19
N THR A 55 -15.37 15.42 8.98
CA THR A 55 -15.55 13.97 8.79
C THR A 55 -14.25 13.27 9.20
N LYS A 56 -14.28 12.48 10.29
CA LYS A 56 -13.14 11.75 10.86
C LYS A 56 -12.64 10.59 9.97
N LYS A 57 -12.60 10.79 8.66
CA LYS A 57 -12.19 9.78 7.68
C LYS A 57 -10.72 9.45 7.86
N MET A 58 -10.42 8.17 8.05
CA MET A 58 -9.06 7.65 8.13
C MET A 58 -8.45 7.45 6.74
N ILE A 59 -9.29 7.27 5.71
CA ILE A 59 -8.89 7.06 4.32
C ILE A 59 -9.42 8.22 3.46
N GLU A 60 -8.53 8.87 2.70
CA GLU A 60 -8.85 9.84 1.66
C GLU A 60 -8.71 9.19 0.27
N GLY A 61 -9.53 9.60 -0.69
CA GLY A 61 -9.59 9.03 -2.04
C GLY A 61 -10.95 8.43 -2.39
N ILE A 62 -11.08 7.91 -3.62
CA ILE A 62 -12.32 7.31 -4.13
C ILE A 62 -12.15 5.81 -4.19
N TYR A 63 -13.06 5.08 -3.54
CA TYR A 63 -13.13 3.63 -3.55
C TYR A 63 -14.57 3.16 -3.34
N LYS A 64 -14.84 1.91 -3.69
CA LYS A 64 -16.08 1.19 -3.42
C LYS A 64 -15.81 0.04 -2.44
N ASN A 65 -16.88 -0.45 -1.84
CA ASN A 65 -16.80 -1.63 -0.99
C ASN A 65 -16.35 -2.84 -1.82
N ASN A 66 -15.46 -3.65 -1.24
CA ASN A 66 -14.77 -4.79 -1.84
C ASN A 66 -13.72 -4.47 -2.94
N ASP A 67 -13.43 -3.20 -3.21
CA ASP A 67 -12.32 -2.84 -4.12
C ASP A 67 -11.00 -3.41 -3.60
N GLN A 68 -10.19 -3.92 -4.52
CA GLN A 68 -8.87 -4.46 -4.24
C GLN A 68 -7.85 -3.32 -4.20
N CYS A 69 -7.27 -3.08 -3.02
CA CYS A 69 -6.23 -2.07 -2.82
C CYS A 69 -4.85 -2.72 -2.67
N LEU A 70 -3.91 -2.23 -3.47
CA LEU A 70 -2.50 -2.63 -3.44
C LEU A 70 -1.70 -1.70 -2.52
N ILE A 71 -0.98 -2.25 -1.54
CA ILE A 71 -0.11 -1.44 -0.68
C ILE A 71 1.25 -1.26 -1.33
N ILE A 72 1.78 -0.03 -1.28
CA ILE A 72 3.15 0.32 -1.67
C ILE A 72 3.94 0.72 -0.43
N GLU A 73 5.11 0.11 -0.22
CA GLU A 73 6.01 0.37 0.90
C GLU A 73 7.45 0.55 0.41
N ASP A 74 8.24 1.36 1.13
CA ASP A 74 9.67 1.50 0.85
C ASP A 74 10.53 0.44 1.49
N ILE A 75 10.38 0.23 2.79
CA ILE A 75 11.21 -0.69 3.54
C ILE A 75 10.32 -1.53 4.44
N VAL A 76 10.44 -2.85 4.31
CA VAL A 76 9.82 -3.79 5.25
C VAL A 76 10.89 -4.34 6.19
N THR A 77 10.64 -4.21 7.49
CA THR A 77 11.37 -4.91 8.54
C THR A 77 10.52 -6.05 9.08
N THR A 78 9.63 -5.78 10.03
CA THR A 78 8.70 -6.74 10.63
C THR A 78 7.38 -6.83 9.87
N GLY A 79 7.11 -5.91 8.95
CA GLY A 79 5.84 -5.79 8.22
C GLY A 79 4.72 -5.06 8.98
N SER A 80 4.97 -4.59 10.21
CA SER A 80 3.93 -3.99 11.07
C SER A 80 3.22 -2.79 10.43
N SER A 81 3.95 -1.87 9.79
CA SER A 81 3.36 -0.67 9.16
C SER A 81 2.45 -1.00 7.97
N VAL A 82 2.79 -2.03 7.21
CA VAL A 82 1.96 -2.58 6.13
C VAL A 82 0.71 -3.23 6.73
N ILE A 83 0.84 -4.02 7.80
CA ILE A 83 -0.29 -4.69 8.48
C ILE A 83 -1.28 -3.65 9.03
N GLU A 84 -0.80 -2.62 9.75
CA GLU A 84 -1.63 -1.54 10.27
C GLU A 84 -2.39 -0.81 9.17
N THR A 85 -1.71 -0.55 8.05
CA THR A 85 -2.32 0.11 6.89
C THR A 85 -3.38 -0.79 6.25
N ALA A 86 -3.08 -2.07 6.07
CA ALA A 86 -4.02 -3.04 5.53
C ALA A 86 -5.27 -3.21 6.41
N GLN A 87 -5.09 -3.30 7.73
CA GLN A 87 -6.20 -3.37 8.69
C GLN A 87 -7.09 -2.14 8.58
N SER A 88 -6.51 -0.93 8.57
CA SER A 88 -7.26 0.31 8.43
C SER A 88 -8.06 0.36 7.12
N LEU A 89 -7.48 -0.09 6.00
CA LEU A 89 -8.18 -0.18 4.71
C LEU A 89 -9.32 -1.22 4.76
N ARG A 90 -9.06 -2.40 5.34
CA ARG A 90 -10.06 -3.48 5.49
C ARG A 90 -11.25 -3.07 6.35
N GLU A 91 -11.02 -2.32 7.43
CA GLU A 91 -12.08 -1.72 8.26
C GLU A 91 -13.01 -0.79 7.47
N HIS A 92 -12.51 -0.24 6.36
CA HIS A 92 -13.27 0.64 5.46
C HIS A 92 -13.83 -0.11 4.24
N GLY A 93 -13.84 -1.44 4.27
CA GLY A 93 -14.47 -2.29 3.25
C GLY A 93 -13.58 -2.63 2.06
N LEU A 94 -12.29 -2.29 2.09
CA LEU A 94 -11.36 -2.65 1.01
C LEU A 94 -10.79 -4.06 1.21
N ARG A 95 -10.48 -4.73 0.11
CA ARG A 95 -9.69 -5.96 0.12
C ARG A 95 -8.21 -5.60 -0.04
N VAL A 96 -7.38 -6.17 0.82
CA VAL A 96 -5.92 -5.96 0.76
C VAL A 96 -5.25 -7.32 0.86
N ASN A 97 -4.72 -7.82 -0.24
CA ASN A 97 -4.06 -9.14 -0.30
C ASN A 97 -2.61 -9.08 -0.78
N ASN A 98 -2.17 -7.91 -1.27
CA ASN A 98 -0.85 -7.73 -1.86
C ASN A 98 -0.23 -6.45 -1.33
N ALA A 99 1.06 -6.52 -1.06
CA ALA A 99 1.90 -5.36 -0.78
C ALA A 99 3.17 -5.47 -1.61
N ILE A 100 3.67 -4.35 -2.11
CA ILE A 100 4.93 -4.29 -2.82
C ILE A 100 5.92 -3.46 -2.02
N VAL A 101 7.13 -3.96 -1.86
CA VAL A 101 8.20 -3.31 -1.12
C VAL A 101 9.44 -3.12 -1.99
N PHE A 102 10.14 -2.01 -1.79
CA PHE A 102 11.39 -1.73 -2.46
C PHE A 102 12.60 -2.42 -1.83
N LEU A 103 12.62 -2.53 -0.50
CA LEU A 103 13.65 -3.23 0.27
C LEU A 103 13.02 -4.07 1.40
N ASP A 104 13.13 -5.39 1.31
CA ASP A 104 12.89 -6.27 2.46
C ASP A 104 14.21 -6.43 3.25
N ARG A 105 14.15 -6.18 4.56
CA ARG A 105 15.30 -6.35 5.49
C ARG A 105 15.42 -7.79 6.01
N GLU A 106 14.55 -8.70 5.57
CA GLU A 106 14.52 -10.12 5.91
C GLU A 106 14.36 -10.38 7.42
N GLN A 107 13.71 -9.46 8.13
CA GLN A 107 13.46 -9.55 9.57
C GLN A 107 12.09 -10.18 9.87
N ASN A 108 11.80 -11.30 9.21
CA ASN A 108 10.53 -12.04 9.29
C ASN A 108 9.29 -11.28 8.75
N GLY A 109 9.47 -10.15 8.06
CA GLY A 109 8.37 -9.32 7.55
C GLY A 109 7.45 -10.06 6.59
N LYS A 110 7.99 -10.81 5.64
CA LYS A 110 7.22 -11.62 4.70
C LYS A 110 6.29 -12.61 5.40
N ASN A 111 6.80 -13.41 6.34
CA ASN A 111 6.01 -14.41 7.07
C ASN A 111 4.90 -13.75 7.91
N ASN A 112 5.21 -12.61 8.55
CA ASN A 112 4.22 -11.86 9.33
C ASN A 112 3.09 -11.34 8.43
N LEU A 113 3.41 -10.87 7.22
CA LEU A 113 2.43 -10.41 6.25
C LEU A 113 1.57 -11.55 5.71
N GLU A 114 2.18 -12.69 5.38
CA GLU A 114 1.46 -13.88 4.93
C GLU A 114 0.47 -14.38 6.00
N ALA A 115 0.88 -14.40 7.28
CA ALA A 115 0.00 -14.73 8.40
C ALA A 115 -1.19 -13.76 8.55
N ASN A 116 -1.08 -12.55 8.00
CA ASN A 116 -2.14 -11.54 7.95
C ASN A 116 -2.86 -11.48 6.59
N GLY A 117 -2.66 -12.49 5.73
CA GLY A 117 -3.30 -12.62 4.42
C GLY A 117 -2.80 -11.63 3.37
N ILE A 118 -1.54 -11.19 3.49
CA ILE A 118 -0.89 -10.24 2.59
C ILE A 118 0.34 -10.91 1.97
N THR A 119 0.34 -11.05 0.65
CA THR A 119 1.51 -11.50 -0.09
C THR A 119 2.44 -10.31 -0.30
N LEU A 120 3.69 -10.42 0.16
CA LEU A 120 4.71 -9.41 -0.05
C LEU A 120 5.47 -9.69 -1.34
N HIS A 121 5.56 -8.67 -2.21
CA HIS A 121 6.31 -8.70 -3.46
C HIS A 121 7.50 -7.74 -3.31
N GLY A 122 8.72 -8.19 -3.59
CA GLY A 122 9.97 -7.43 -3.47
C GLY A 122 10.98 -7.87 -4.51
#